data_AF-A0A9D3T0M4-F1
#
_entry.id   AF-A0A9D3T0M4-F1
#
_cell.length_a   1.000
_cell.length_b   1.000
_cell.length_c   1.000
_cell.angle_alpha   90.00
_cell.angle_beta   90.00
_cell.angle_gamma   90.00
#
_symmetry.space_group_name_H-M   'P 1'
#
loop_
_entity.id
_entity.type
_entity.pdbx_description
1 polymer ?
#
loop_
_entity_poly.entity_id
_entity_poly.type
_entity_poly.pdbx_seq_one_letter_code
_entity_poly.pdbx_strand_id
1 'polypeptide(L)'
;MRTIGIASIALLVMLFNHQSASAPSPNSKTVGERQCLKHTIPTLRELSKMTRHLKKSLPSDDIKHLQLLPKFGRYVKQSRGITILKEMLDFYLEDVFRKESLKGENQGNILSLLARLRGDVERCLGFPPSALSSGERKRIRQMKKKFNELKTRGVYKAVGEFEVVLSWVDSYIHQKMPKGNVRRKRQQLPSKLLPMLEGINLSEH
;
A
#
# COMPACT_ATOMS: atom_id res chain seq x y z
N MET A 1 36.27 4.21 67.75
CA MET A 1 36.53 4.23 66.29
C MET A 1 35.60 3.26 65.59
N ARG A 2 34.45 3.71 65.06
CA ARG A 2 33.62 2.95 64.10
C ARG A 2 32.83 3.93 63.24
N THR A 3 33.35 4.24 62.06
CA THR A 3 32.63 4.95 60.99
C THR A 3 32.62 4.05 59.75
N ILE A 4 31.57 3.23 59.62
CA ILE A 4 31.23 2.54 58.38
C ILE A 4 29.73 2.70 58.24
N GLY A 5 29.24 3.36 57.18
CA GLY A 5 27.80 3.38 56.94
C GLY A 5 27.20 4.47 56.07
N ILE A 6 27.95 5.12 55.17
CA ILE A 6 27.33 6.10 54.25
C ILE A 6 27.68 5.86 52.77
N ALA A 7 28.82 5.21 52.46
CA ALA A 7 29.21 4.96 51.08
C ALA A 7 28.32 3.93 50.33
N SER A 8 27.63 3.03 51.02
CA SER A 8 26.80 1.99 50.38
C SER A 8 25.43 2.45 49.89
N ILE A 9 24.88 3.53 50.47
CA ILE A 9 23.53 3.99 50.12
C ILE A 9 23.57 4.81 48.83
N ALA A 10 24.62 5.61 48.62
CA ALA A 10 24.79 6.38 47.39
C ALA A 10 24.94 5.49 46.14
N LEU A 11 25.58 4.32 46.28
CA LEU A 11 25.72 3.36 45.18
C LEU A 11 24.39 2.70 44.79
N LEU A 12 23.49 2.51 45.75
CA LEU A 12 22.16 1.93 45.50
C LEU A 12 21.22 2.92 44.80
N VAL A 13 21.27 4.22 45.12
CA VAL A 13 20.42 5.24 44.47
C VAL A 13 20.77 5.43 42.99
N MET A 14 22.04 5.25 42.61
CA MET A 14 22.47 5.34 41.20
C MET A 14 22.03 4.16 40.33
N LEU A 15 21.67 3.00 40.92
CA LEU A 15 21.18 1.84 40.18
C LEU A 15 19.66 1.90 39.87
N PHE A 16 18.90 2.75 40.56
CA PHE A 16 17.45 2.91 40.32
C PHE A 16 17.09 4.10 39.42
N ASN A 17 18.06 4.93 39.03
CA ASN A 17 17.84 6.04 38.07
C ASN A 17 18.05 5.64 36.61
N HIS A 18 18.18 4.35 36.30
CA HIS A 18 18.16 3.89 34.91
C HIS A 18 16.73 3.95 34.35
N GLN A 19 16.38 5.16 33.91
CA GLN A 19 15.55 5.46 32.76
C GLN A 19 14.43 4.42 32.52
N SER A 20 13.27 4.68 33.12
CA SER A 20 12.00 4.17 32.57
C SER A 20 11.76 4.82 31.20
N ALA A 21 12.48 4.39 30.18
CA ALA A 21 12.14 4.64 28.79
C ALA A 21 10.86 3.84 28.51
N SER A 22 9.71 4.43 28.82
CA SER A 22 8.41 3.87 28.48
C SER A 22 8.39 3.52 27.00
N ALA A 23 8.18 2.25 26.67
CA ALA A 23 8.07 1.81 25.28
C ALA A 23 7.03 2.69 24.56
N PRO A 24 7.34 3.25 23.38
CA PRO A 24 6.41 4.12 22.68
C PRO A 24 5.11 3.36 22.37
N SER A 25 3.98 4.01 22.67
CA SER A 25 2.65 3.47 22.38
C SER A 25 2.55 3.02 20.91
N PRO A 26 1.86 1.90 20.61
CA PRO A 26 1.66 1.43 19.24
C PRO A 26 1.13 2.52 18.29
N ASN A 27 0.37 3.47 18.82
CA ASN A 27 -0.14 4.60 18.06
C ASN A 27 0.95 5.62 17.70
N SER A 28 1.86 5.98 18.62
CA SER A 28 2.92 6.97 18.35
C SER A 28 3.93 6.46 17.31
N LYS A 29 4.25 5.16 17.34
CA LYS A 29 5.09 4.52 16.30
C LYS A 29 4.49 4.70 14.91
N THR A 30 3.21 4.34 14.73
CA THR A 30 2.55 4.49 13.42
C THR A 30 2.44 5.93 12.94
N VAL A 31 2.31 6.90 13.86
CA VAL A 31 2.32 8.32 13.51
C VAL A 31 3.69 8.74 12.98
N GLY A 32 4.78 8.30 13.64
CA GLY A 32 6.15 8.55 13.20
C GLY A 32 6.45 7.95 11.83
N GLU A 33 6.09 6.70 11.60
CA GLU A 33 6.25 6.00 10.31
C GLU A 33 5.51 6.74 9.16
N ARG A 34 4.29 7.21 9.42
CA ARG A 34 3.49 7.99 8.45
C ARG A 34 4.09 9.35 8.16
N GLN A 35 4.52 10.06 9.19
CA GLN A 35 5.17 11.36 9.04
C GLN A 35 6.47 11.23 8.25
N CYS A 36 7.26 10.18 8.55
CA CYS A 36 8.47 9.83 7.81
C CYS A 36 8.19 9.62 6.33
N LEU A 37 7.08 9.01 5.92
CA LEU A 37 6.78 8.73 4.51
C LEU A 37 6.23 9.92 3.71
N LYS A 38 5.92 11.07 4.31
CA LYS A 38 5.30 12.19 3.59
C LYS A 38 6.14 12.73 2.44
N HIS A 39 7.47 12.67 2.51
CA HIS A 39 8.34 13.12 1.41
C HIS A 39 8.27 12.22 0.16
N THR A 40 7.68 11.04 0.26
CA THR A 40 7.54 10.09 -0.86
C THR A 40 6.38 10.43 -1.80
N ILE A 41 5.51 11.39 -1.44
CA ILE A 41 4.32 11.75 -2.21
C ILE A 41 4.64 12.12 -3.68
N PRO A 42 5.68 12.93 -3.99
CA PRO A 42 6.05 13.19 -5.38
C PRO A 42 6.44 11.91 -6.14
N THR A 43 7.26 11.05 -5.53
CA THR A 43 7.65 9.74 -6.08
C THR A 43 6.42 8.88 -6.40
N LEU A 44 5.43 8.83 -5.50
CA LEU A 44 4.18 8.09 -5.72
C LEU A 44 3.39 8.60 -6.94
N ARG A 45 3.30 9.93 -7.12
CA ARG A 45 2.59 10.53 -8.25
C ARG A 45 3.28 10.18 -9.57
N GLU A 46 4.60 10.30 -9.61
CA GLU A 46 5.39 10.00 -10.80
C GLU A 46 5.34 8.52 -11.16
N LEU A 47 5.56 7.64 -10.18
CA LEU A 47 5.48 6.19 -10.35
C LEU A 47 4.09 5.75 -10.83
N SER A 48 3.03 6.38 -10.31
CA SER A 48 1.66 6.15 -10.76
C SER A 48 1.46 6.58 -12.22
N LYS A 49 1.98 7.74 -12.64
CA LYS A 49 1.93 8.21 -14.03
C LYS A 49 2.63 7.23 -14.97
N MET A 50 3.85 6.83 -14.66
CA MET A 50 4.63 5.90 -15.49
C MET A 50 3.99 4.51 -15.57
N THR A 51 3.52 3.99 -14.44
CA THR A 51 2.82 2.70 -14.40
C THR A 51 1.55 2.73 -15.25
N ARG A 52 0.76 3.82 -15.21
CA ARG A 52 -0.41 3.95 -16.09
C ARG A 52 -0.04 3.93 -17.56
N HIS A 53 1.07 4.57 -17.92
CA HIS A 53 1.56 4.56 -19.28
C HIS A 53 1.93 3.12 -19.72
N LEU A 54 2.76 2.44 -18.93
CA LEU A 54 3.13 1.04 -19.17
C LEU A 54 1.90 0.13 -19.25
N LYS A 55 0.95 0.26 -18.32
CA LYS A 55 -0.28 -0.55 -18.33
C LYS A 55 -1.06 -0.42 -19.63
N LYS A 56 -1.06 0.73 -20.29
CA LYS A 56 -1.74 0.93 -21.58
C LYS A 56 -1.03 0.24 -22.74
N SER A 57 0.28 0.02 -22.65
CA SER A 57 1.06 -0.67 -23.69
C SER A 57 1.08 -2.19 -23.53
N LEU A 58 0.54 -2.72 -22.42
CA LEU A 58 0.46 -4.16 -22.18
C LEU A 58 -0.82 -4.76 -22.79
N PRO A 59 -0.81 -6.06 -23.13
CA PRO A 59 -2.02 -6.77 -23.48
C PRO A 59 -3.10 -6.58 -22.42
N SER A 60 -4.36 -6.44 -22.85
CA SER A 60 -5.47 -6.34 -21.91
C SER A 60 -5.49 -7.56 -20.99
N ASP A 61 -5.70 -7.31 -19.70
CA ASP A 61 -5.94 -8.37 -18.70
C ASP A 61 -7.20 -9.16 -19.09
N ASP A 62 -6.99 -10.35 -19.63
CA ASP A 62 -8.02 -11.30 -20.03
C ASP A 62 -8.56 -12.09 -18.81
N ILE A 63 -7.95 -11.95 -17.63
CA ILE A 63 -8.32 -12.64 -16.39
C ILE A 63 -8.94 -11.69 -15.37
N LYS A 64 -9.93 -10.89 -15.81
CA LYS A 64 -10.59 -9.86 -14.99
C LYS A 64 -11.20 -10.39 -13.68
N HIS A 65 -11.65 -11.64 -13.66
CA HIS A 65 -12.30 -12.26 -12.49
C HIS A 65 -11.32 -12.69 -11.40
N LEU A 66 -10.04 -12.83 -11.74
CA LEU A 66 -9.03 -13.35 -10.85
C LEU A 66 -8.29 -12.19 -10.19
N GLN A 67 -8.48 -11.96 -8.88
CA GLN A 67 -7.69 -10.96 -8.15
C GLN A 67 -6.33 -11.53 -7.75
N LEU A 68 -5.22 -10.88 -8.08
CA LEU A 68 -3.89 -11.31 -7.66
C LEU A 68 -3.59 -10.85 -6.23
N LEU A 69 -3.77 -9.56 -5.98
CA LEU A 69 -3.49 -8.94 -4.68
C LEU A 69 -4.42 -9.44 -3.58
N PRO A 70 -3.89 -9.85 -2.42
CA PRO A 70 -4.71 -10.13 -1.25
C PRO A 70 -5.45 -8.87 -0.80
N LYS A 71 -6.58 -9.06 -0.10
CA LYS A 71 -7.35 -7.96 0.48
C LYS A 71 -6.66 -7.37 1.71
N PHE A 72 -5.53 -6.68 1.51
CA PHE A 72 -4.75 -6.06 2.57
C PHE A 72 -5.21 -4.66 3.00
N GLY A 73 -6.13 -4.03 2.27
CA GLY A 73 -6.50 -2.62 2.50
C GLY A 73 -6.88 -2.26 3.94
N ARG A 74 -7.47 -3.19 4.71
CA ARG A 74 -7.77 -2.97 6.15
C ARG A 74 -6.56 -3.16 7.06
N TYR A 75 -5.62 -4.02 6.68
CA TYR A 75 -4.42 -4.36 7.44
C TYR A 75 -3.33 -3.31 7.29
N VAL A 76 -3.26 -2.64 6.13
CA VAL A 76 -2.32 -1.54 5.89
C VAL A 76 -2.52 -0.40 6.89
N LYS A 77 -3.71 -0.23 7.50
CA LYS A 77 -3.94 0.85 8.47
C LYS A 77 -3.40 0.56 9.89
N GLN A 78 -3.00 -0.67 10.17
CA GLN A 78 -2.60 -1.12 11.49
C GLN A 78 -1.08 -0.90 11.73
N SER A 79 -0.62 -1.21 12.94
CA SER A 79 0.80 -1.14 13.33
C SER A 79 1.78 -1.99 12.50
N ARG A 80 1.25 -2.91 11.68
CA ARG A 80 2.00 -3.76 10.75
C ARG A 80 1.90 -3.30 9.30
N GLY A 81 1.22 -2.18 9.06
CA GLY A 81 0.91 -1.69 7.73
C GLY A 81 2.13 -1.40 6.89
N ILE A 82 3.13 -0.71 7.46
CA ILE A 82 4.37 -0.39 6.76
C ILE A 82 5.17 -1.65 6.39
N THR A 83 5.15 -2.69 7.23
CA THR A 83 5.76 -3.99 6.92
C THR A 83 5.07 -4.66 5.75
N ILE A 84 3.72 -4.64 5.71
CA ILE A 84 2.97 -5.15 4.55
C ILE A 84 3.32 -4.35 3.29
N LEU A 85 3.43 -3.02 3.38
CA LEU A 85 3.82 -2.19 2.24
C LEU A 85 5.22 -2.55 1.74
N LYS A 86 6.19 -2.71 2.64
CA LYS A 86 7.55 -3.13 2.27
C LYS A 86 7.52 -4.45 1.48
N GLU A 87 6.81 -5.45 1.99
CA GLU A 87 6.72 -6.78 1.36
C GLU A 87 6.04 -6.74 -0.02
N MET A 88 5.02 -5.89 -0.18
CA MET A 88 4.40 -5.68 -1.49
C MET A 88 5.37 -4.97 -2.45
N LEU A 89 6.05 -3.92 -1.99
CA LEU A 89 7.03 -3.20 -2.81
C LEU A 89 8.20 -4.09 -3.21
N ASP A 90 8.70 -4.94 -2.31
CA ASP A 90 9.73 -5.95 -2.60
C ASP A 90 9.27 -6.91 -3.69
N PHE A 91 8.06 -7.47 -3.58
CA PHE A 91 7.48 -8.33 -4.61
C PHE A 91 7.40 -7.60 -5.97
N TYR A 92 6.91 -6.37 -6.00
CA TYR A 92 6.79 -5.65 -7.27
C TYR A 92 8.15 -5.29 -7.88
N LEU A 93 9.11 -4.90 -7.05
CA LEU A 93 10.46 -4.54 -7.50
C LEU A 93 11.18 -5.76 -8.06
N GLU A 94 11.22 -6.85 -7.31
CA GLU A 94 12.08 -8.00 -7.62
C GLU A 94 11.39 -9.04 -8.52
N ASP A 95 10.09 -9.30 -8.29
CA ASP A 95 9.38 -10.39 -8.98
C ASP A 95 8.58 -9.90 -10.20
N VAL A 96 8.11 -8.64 -10.23
CA VAL A 96 7.22 -8.13 -11.29
C VAL A 96 7.97 -7.24 -12.30
N PHE A 97 8.48 -6.09 -11.86
CA PHE A 97 9.02 -5.07 -12.76
C PHE A 97 10.37 -5.42 -13.36
N ARG A 98 11.09 -6.43 -12.83
CA ARG A 98 12.31 -7.00 -13.43
C ARG A 98 12.04 -8.02 -14.54
N LYS A 99 10.79 -8.40 -14.79
CA LYS A 99 10.48 -9.42 -15.81
C LYS A 99 10.81 -8.91 -17.21
N GLU A 100 11.42 -9.78 -18.00
CA GLU A 100 11.83 -9.49 -19.38
C GLU A 100 10.64 -9.10 -20.28
N SER A 101 9.45 -9.64 -19.99
CA SER A 101 8.21 -9.30 -20.69
C SER A 101 7.77 -7.84 -20.56
N LEU A 102 8.47 -7.03 -19.76
CA LEU A 102 8.25 -5.59 -19.58
C LEU A 102 9.38 -4.72 -20.16
N LYS A 103 10.36 -5.31 -20.88
CA LYS A 103 11.44 -4.56 -21.52
C LYS A 103 10.88 -3.50 -22.46
N GLY A 104 11.26 -2.24 -22.22
CA GLY A 104 10.81 -1.07 -22.97
C GLY A 104 11.21 0.25 -22.32
N GLU A 105 10.86 1.36 -23.00
CA GLU A 105 11.36 2.73 -22.77
C GLU A 105 11.13 3.28 -21.34
N ASN A 106 10.28 2.66 -20.52
CA ASN A 106 9.96 3.16 -19.17
C ASN A 106 10.31 2.21 -18.03
N GLN A 107 10.79 0.99 -18.32
CA GLN A 107 11.03 -0.02 -17.28
C GLN A 107 12.12 0.42 -16.30
N GLY A 108 13.23 0.97 -16.81
CA GLY A 108 14.33 1.45 -15.96
C GLY A 108 13.91 2.58 -15.02
N ASN A 109 13.14 3.55 -15.51
CA ASN A 109 12.63 4.65 -14.71
C ASN A 109 11.64 4.17 -13.63
N ILE A 110 10.75 3.24 -13.97
CA ILE A 110 9.83 2.62 -13.01
C ILE A 110 10.62 1.87 -11.92
N LEU A 111 11.61 1.06 -12.30
CA LEU A 111 12.45 0.33 -11.36
C LEU A 111 13.21 1.28 -10.42
N SER A 112 13.76 2.38 -10.94
CA SER A 112 14.46 3.39 -10.15
C SER A 112 13.55 4.05 -9.11
N LEU A 113 12.38 4.54 -9.54
CA LEU A 113 11.40 5.17 -8.64
C LEU A 113 10.85 4.18 -7.60
N LEU A 114 10.61 2.94 -8.00
CA LEU A 114 10.14 1.89 -7.10
C LEU A 114 11.21 1.50 -6.08
N ALA A 115 12.47 1.37 -6.49
CA ALA A 115 13.59 1.12 -5.58
C ALA A 115 13.75 2.25 -4.55
N ARG A 116 13.62 3.52 -4.99
CA ARG A 116 13.63 4.68 -4.10
C ARG A 116 12.49 4.62 -3.08
N LEU A 117 11.26 4.40 -3.54
CA LEU A 117 10.08 4.27 -2.67
C LEU A 117 10.23 3.12 -1.67
N ARG A 118 10.72 1.96 -2.10
CA ARG A 118 10.99 0.81 -1.24
C ARG A 118 12.03 1.16 -0.17
N GLY A 119 13.13 1.81 -0.56
CA GLY A 119 14.16 2.27 0.37
C GLY A 119 13.63 3.30 1.39
N ASP A 120 12.76 4.21 0.95
CA ASP A 120 12.07 5.15 1.86
C ASP A 120 11.19 4.40 2.87
N VAL A 121 10.40 3.42 2.42
CA VAL A 121 9.58 2.58 3.30
C VAL A 121 10.42 1.79 4.31
N GLU A 122 11.55 1.25 3.87
CA GLU A 122 12.48 0.52 4.74
C GLU A 122 13.10 1.42 5.81
N ARG A 123 13.55 2.63 5.44
CA ARG A 123 14.08 3.62 6.39
C ARG A 123 13.02 4.09 7.39
N CYS A 124 11.76 4.14 6.96
CA CYS A 124 10.65 4.56 7.82
C CYS A 124 10.09 3.44 8.69
N LEU A 125 10.58 2.20 8.60
CA LEU A 125 10.19 1.14 9.53
C LEU A 125 10.59 1.54 10.95
N GLY A 126 9.64 1.57 11.88
CA GLY A 126 9.99 1.79 13.27
C GLY A 126 10.84 0.64 13.82
N PHE A 127 11.72 0.93 14.79
CA PHE A 127 12.61 -0.06 15.41
C PHE A 127 12.07 -0.52 16.77
N PRO A 128 11.98 -1.84 17.04
CA PRO A 128 12.16 -2.94 16.10
C PRO A 128 11.00 -3.01 15.08
N PRO A 129 11.22 -3.51 13.85
CA PRO A 129 10.17 -3.63 12.84
C PRO A 129 9.02 -4.51 13.32
N SER A 130 7.78 -4.11 13.00
CA SER A 130 6.62 -4.95 13.30
C SER A 130 6.62 -6.19 12.40
N ALA A 131 6.61 -7.39 12.98
CA ALA A 131 6.60 -8.63 12.20
C ALA A 131 5.23 -8.89 11.54
N LEU A 132 5.23 -9.55 10.38
CA LEU A 132 4.00 -10.08 9.78
C LEU A 132 3.42 -11.23 10.62
N SER A 133 2.09 -11.27 10.72
CA SER A 133 1.38 -12.43 11.26
C SER A 133 1.53 -13.66 10.36
N SER A 134 1.25 -14.84 10.91
CA SER A 134 1.13 -16.09 10.13
C SER A 134 0.11 -15.96 9.00
N GLY A 135 -1.04 -15.32 9.27
CA GLY A 135 -2.10 -15.10 8.29
C GLY A 135 -1.68 -14.19 7.13
N GLU A 136 -0.96 -13.10 7.41
CA GLU A 136 -0.41 -12.22 6.36
C GLU A 136 0.65 -12.94 5.53
N ARG A 137 1.62 -13.60 6.17
CA ARG A 137 2.64 -14.40 5.47
C ARG A 137 2.01 -15.45 4.56
N LYS A 138 0.98 -16.16 5.02
CA LYS A 138 0.24 -17.13 4.22
C LYS A 138 -0.40 -16.48 2.99
N ARG A 139 -1.04 -15.32 3.14
CA ARG A 139 -1.66 -14.59 2.01
C ARG A 139 -0.63 -14.11 0.99
N ILE A 140 0.52 -13.59 1.44
CA ILE A 140 1.62 -13.18 0.55
C ILE A 140 2.16 -14.39 -0.21
N ARG A 141 2.40 -15.51 0.49
CA ARG A 141 2.85 -16.76 -0.15
C ARG A 141 1.86 -17.26 -1.20
N GLN A 142 0.56 -17.24 -0.90
CA GLN A 142 -0.49 -17.62 -1.86
C GLN A 142 -0.55 -16.70 -3.08
N MET A 143 -0.41 -15.39 -2.88
CA MET A 143 -0.29 -14.42 -3.97
C MET A 143 0.91 -14.73 -4.86
N LYS A 144 2.10 -14.92 -4.28
CA LYS A 144 3.32 -15.24 -5.04
C LYS A 144 3.19 -16.57 -5.79
N LYS A 145 2.59 -17.59 -5.17
CA LYS A 145 2.30 -18.87 -5.83
C LYS A 145 1.41 -18.67 -7.07
N LYS A 146 0.31 -17.94 -6.90
CA LYS A 146 -0.64 -17.62 -7.98
C LYS A 146 0.00 -16.80 -9.09
N PHE A 147 0.83 -15.82 -8.75
CA PHE A 147 1.61 -15.05 -9.72
C PHE A 147 2.47 -15.97 -10.61
N ASN A 148 3.21 -16.90 -9.98
CA ASN A 148 4.08 -17.84 -10.68
C ASN A 148 3.27 -18.82 -11.57
N GLU A 149 2.15 -19.34 -11.08
CA GLU A 149 1.25 -20.23 -11.84
C GLU A 149 0.72 -19.55 -13.12
N LEU A 150 0.54 -18.22 -13.12
CA LEU A 150 0.05 -17.45 -14.26
C LEU A 150 1.14 -17.06 -15.27
N LYS A 151 2.43 -17.32 -14.98
CA LYS A 151 3.57 -16.98 -15.86
C LYS A 151 3.51 -15.52 -16.34
N THR A 152 3.69 -15.26 -17.64
CA THR A 152 3.65 -13.92 -18.25
C THR A 152 2.32 -13.20 -18.00
N ARG A 153 1.19 -13.92 -17.99
CA ARG A 153 -0.12 -13.32 -17.66
C ARG A 153 -0.15 -12.80 -16.22
N GLY A 154 0.57 -13.47 -15.31
CA GLY A 154 0.77 -13.01 -13.94
C GLY A 154 1.47 -11.66 -13.86
N VAL A 155 2.42 -11.40 -14.76
CA VAL A 155 3.13 -10.11 -14.86
C VAL A 155 2.17 -9.00 -15.28
N TYR A 156 1.42 -9.19 -16.37
CA TYR A 156 0.46 -8.18 -16.84
C TYR A 156 -0.64 -7.92 -15.81
N LYS A 157 -1.12 -8.99 -15.16
CA LYS A 157 -2.07 -8.90 -14.04
C LYS A 157 -1.51 -8.06 -12.89
N ALA A 158 -0.28 -8.34 -12.45
CA ALA A 158 0.36 -7.62 -11.37
C ALA A 158 0.51 -6.14 -11.69
N VAL A 159 1.02 -5.79 -12.89
CA VAL A 159 1.14 -4.39 -13.34
C VAL A 159 -0.24 -3.72 -13.38
N GLY A 160 -1.26 -4.42 -13.87
CA GLY A 160 -2.65 -3.93 -13.91
C GLY A 160 -3.22 -3.59 -12.53
N GLU A 161 -2.83 -4.35 -11.51
CA GLU A 161 -3.22 -4.16 -10.11
C GLU A 161 -2.26 -3.26 -9.30
N PHE A 162 -1.11 -2.84 -9.85
CA PHE A 162 -0.09 -2.11 -9.08
C PHE A 162 -0.57 -0.76 -8.53
N GLU A 163 -1.50 -0.07 -9.23
CA GLU A 163 -2.13 1.15 -8.71
C GLU A 163 -2.85 0.93 -7.37
N VAL A 164 -3.31 -0.28 -7.08
CA VAL A 164 -3.89 -0.63 -5.78
C VAL A 164 -2.84 -0.59 -4.69
N VAL A 165 -1.63 -1.09 -4.94
CA VAL A 165 -0.51 -1.02 -3.99
C VAL A 165 -0.10 0.43 -3.73
N LEU A 166 0.01 1.25 -4.78
CA LEU A 166 0.30 2.68 -4.63
C LEU A 166 -0.79 3.39 -3.80
N SER A 167 -2.06 3.00 -4.00
CA SER A 167 -3.17 3.52 -3.18
C SER A 167 -3.06 3.11 -1.71
N TRP A 168 -2.48 1.96 -1.41
CA TRP A 168 -2.22 1.52 -0.03
C TRP A 168 -1.15 2.38 0.62
N VAL A 169 -0.06 2.71 -0.09
CA VAL A 169 0.97 3.62 0.41
C VAL A 169 0.38 5.02 0.66
N ASP A 170 -0.36 5.56 -0.31
CA ASP A 170 -1.03 6.87 -0.17
C ASP A 170 -2.01 6.90 1.02
N SER A 171 -2.79 5.82 1.19
CA SER A 171 -3.73 5.69 2.30
C SER A 171 -3.04 5.52 3.64
N TYR A 172 -1.88 4.86 3.69
CA TYR A 172 -1.07 4.75 4.88
C TYR A 172 -0.59 6.13 5.33
N ILE A 173 0.00 6.91 4.41
CA ILE A 173 0.50 8.26 4.66
C ILE A 173 -0.63 9.18 5.18
N HIS A 174 -1.79 9.17 4.53
CA HIS A 174 -2.89 10.10 4.81
C HIS A 174 -3.96 9.58 5.78
N GLN A 175 -3.84 8.34 6.25
CA GLN A 175 -4.87 7.64 7.05
C GLN A 175 -6.25 7.52 6.37
N LYS A 176 -6.30 7.67 5.05
CA LYS A 176 -7.55 7.60 4.26
C LYS A 176 -7.96 6.15 4.01
N MET A 177 -9.23 5.89 3.69
CA MET A 177 -9.62 4.57 3.16
C MET A 177 -8.92 4.35 1.82
N PRO A 178 -8.30 3.17 1.59
CA PRO A 178 -7.88 2.77 0.26
C PRO A 178 -9.04 2.95 -0.70
N LYS A 179 -8.80 3.64 -1.81
CA LYS A 179 -9.72 3.61 -2.95
C LYS A 179 -9.69 2.18 -3.50
N GLY A 180 -10.45 1.28 -2.87
CA GLY A 180 -10.80 0.00 -3.47
C GLY A 180 -11.53 0.28 -4.79
N ASN A 181 -11.56 -0.71 -5.68
CA ASN A 181 -12.33 -0.66 -6.93
C ASN A 181 -13.81 -0.35 -6.64
N VAL A 182 -14.14 0.92 -6.44
CA VAL A 182 -15.49 1.44 -6.59
C VAL A 182 -15.70 1.36 -8.09
N ARG A 183 -16.30 0.25 -8.53
CA ARG A 183 -17.04 0.23 -9.79
C ARG A 183 -17.90 1.48 -9.76
N ARG A 184 -17.54 2.50 -10.54
CA ARG A 184 -18.48 3.54 -10.92
C ARG A 184 -19.62 2.78 -11.59
N LYS A 185 -20.70 2.50 -10.88
CA LYS A 185 -22.00 2.30 -11.51
C LYS A 185 -22.16 3.58 -12.33
N ARG A 186 -22.01 3.50 -13.65
CA ARG A 186 -22.66 4.48 -14.52
C ARG A 186 -24.10 4.47 -14.03
N GLN A 187 -24.56 5.60 -13.49
CA GLN A 187 -25.98 5.82 -13.34
C GLN A 187 -26.53 5.73 -14.76
N GLN A 188 -27.10 4.57 -15.05
CA GLN A 188 -27.92 4.39 -16.22
C GLN A 188 -29.17 5.20 -15.91
N LEU A 189 -29.25 6.40 -16.52
CA LEU A 189 -30.44 7.22 -16.50
C LEU A 189 -31.60 6.32 -16.97
N PRO A 190 -32.66 6.13 -16.19
CA PRO A 190 -33.78 5.32 -16.65
C PRO A 190 -34.45 6.06 -17.80
N SER A 191 -34.42 5.46 -19.00
CA SER A 191 -35.11 5.92 -20.21
C SER A 191 -36.64 5.81 -20.11
N LYS A 192 -37.22 6.12 -18.95
CA LYS A 192 -38.66 6.19 -18.72
C LYS A 192 -39.00 7.54 -18.12
N LEU A 193 -38.81 8.59 -18.91
CA LEU A 193 -39.52 9.85 -18.76
C LEU A 193 -39.50 10.55 -20.12
N LEU A 194 -40.72 10.74 -20.65
CA LEU A 194 -41.13 11.23 -21.98
C LEU A 194 -41.20 10.14 -23.06
N PRO A 195 -42.40 9.89 -23.64
CA PRO A 195 -43.29 10.93 -24.16
C PRO A 195 -44.70 10.92 -23.53
N MET A 196 -45.17 12.07 -23.08
CA MET A 196 -46.61 12.38 -22.94
C MET A 196 -46.82 13.84 -23.30
N LEU A 197 -46.54 14.20 -24.55
CA LEU A 197 -47.08 15.41 -25.18
C LEU A 197 -47.24 15.12 -26.68
N GLU A 198 -48.20 14.27 -26.98
CA GLU A 198 -48.84 14.21 -28.29
C GLU A 198 -50.32 13.95 -28.02
N GLY A 199 -51.17 14.90 -28.38
CA GLY A 199 -52.62 14.77 -28.28
C GLY A 199 -53.32 15.83 -27.45
N ILE A 200 -53.24 17.10 -27.87
CA ILE A 200 -54.36 18.02 -27.67
C ILE A 200 -54.75 18.55 -29.05
N ASN A 201 -55.69 17.83 -29.67
CA ASN A 201 -56.56 18.38 -30.69
C ASN A 201 -57.72 19.03 -29.91
N LEU A 202 -57.87 20.35 -30.05
CA LEU A 202 -59.08 21.06 -29.65
C LEU A 202 -59.58 21.79 -30.89
N SER A 203 -60.55 21.15 -31.54
CA SER A 203 -61.42 21.72 -32.55
C SER A 203 -62.55 22.48 -31.84
N GLU A 204 -62.75 23.72 -32.25
CA GLU A 204 -63.99 24.50 -32.35
C GLU A 204 -65.09 24.35 -31.27
N HIS A 205 -65.33 25.43 -30.52
CA HIS A 205 -66.54 26.26 -30.67
C HIS A 205 -66.36 27.63 -30.03
#